data_AF-A0A6N9DGU1-F1
#
_entry.id   AF-A0A6N9DGU1-F1
#
_cell.length_a   1.000
_cell.length_b   1.000
_cell.length_c   1.000
_cell.angle_alpha   90.00
_cell.angle_beta   90.00
_cell.angle_gamma   90.00
#
_symmetry.space_group_name_H-M   'P 1'
#
loop_
_entity.id
_entity.type
_entity.pdbx_description
1 polymer ?
#
loop_
_entity_poly.entity_id
_entity_poly.type
_entity_poly.pdbx_seq_one_letter_code
_entity_poly.pdbx_strand_id
1 'polypeptide(L)'
;GCNVPLVGDFHFIGHRLLRDHPECTKTLAKFRINPGNVGRGKRHDENFNQFIEIARDLGKPVRIGVNAGSLDQELLVQKMDENARRANPLDGDEV
;
A
#
# COMPACT_ATOMS: atom_id res chain seq x y z
N GLY A 1 4.87 -12.70 30.45
CA GLY A 1 4.00 -12.00 29.48
C GLY A 1 4.36 -12.39 28.07
N CYS A 2 3.47 -12.15 27.10
CA CYS A 2 3.72 -12.39 25.67
C CYS A 2 4.23 -11.09 25.02
N ASN A 3 5.44 -11.10 24.46
CA ASN A 3 6.11 -9.92 23.90
C ASN A 3 6.26 -10.00 22.36
N VAL A 4 5.43 -10.81 21.70
CA VAL A 4 5.49 -10.98 20.24
C VAL A 4 5.02 -9.68 19.55
N PRO A 5 5.78 -9.12 18.60
CA PRO A 5 5.40 -7.88 17.91
C PRO A 5 4.19 -8.11 17.00
N LEU A 6 3.22 -7.20 17.06
CA LEU A 6 2.00 -7.26 16.24
C LEU A 6 2.11 -6.37 15.01
N VAL A 7 1.66 -6.88 13.87
CA VAL A 7 1.61 -6.15 12.60
C VAL A 7 0.15 -5.83 12.26
N GLY A 8 -0.18 -4.55 12.06
CA GLY A 8 -1.50 -4.14 11.60
C GLY A 8 -1.61 -4.23 10.08
N ASP A 9 -2.61 -4.93 9.57
CA ASP A 9 -2.85 -5.12 8.15
C ASP A 9 -4.01 -4.24 7.67
N PHE A 10 -3.70 -3.20 6.88
CA PHE A 10 -4.67 -2.16 6.54
C PHE A 10 -5.05 -2.20 5.06
N HIS A 11 -6.35 -2.10 4.81
CA HIS A 11 -6.96 -2.03 3.49
C HIS A 11 -7.99 -0.89 3.44
N PHE A 12 -8.14 -0.23 2.29
CA PHE A 12 -9.14 0.81 2.05
C PHE A 12 -8.99 2.04 2.94
N ILE A 13 -9.46 1.95 4.19
CA ILE A 13 -9.58 3.07 5.13
C ILE A 13 -8.45 3.13 6.15
N GLY A 14 -7.31 2.49 5.87
CA GLY A 14 -6.18 2.39 6.79
C GLY A 14 -5.71 3.72 7.39
N HIS A 15 -5.60 4.75 6.56
CA HIS A 15 -5.24 6.10 6.99
C HIS A 15 -6.21 6.69 8.03
N ARG A 16 -7.50 6.40 7.92
CA ARG A 16 -8.51 6.81 8.91
C ARG A 16 -8.37 6.01 10.20
N LEU A 17 -8.24 4.69 10.10
CA LEU A 17 -8.11 3.83 11.28
C LEU A 17 -6.87 4.21 12.11
N LEU A 18 -5.75 4.49 11.44
CA LEU A 18 -4.52 4.90 12.12
C LEU A 18 -4.69 6.22 12.88
N ARG A 19 -5.41 7.18 12.29
CA ARG A 19 -5.67 8.51 12.88
C ARG A 19 -6.72 8.46 13.99
N ASP A 20 -7.82 7.77 13.75
CA ASP A 20 -9.01 7.79 14.61
C ASP A 20 -8.84 6.86 15.83
N HIS A 21 -7.87 5.93 15.80
CA HIS A 21 -7.55 5.01 16.91
C HIS A 21 -6.08 5.07 17.35
N PRO A 22 -5.61 6.21 17.90
CA PRO A 22 -4.19 6.43 18.19
C PRO A 22 -3.59 5.43 19.19
N GLU A 23 -4.37 4.92 20.15
CA GLU A 23 -3.89 3.94 21.12
C GLU A 23 -3.59 2.57 20.49
N CYS A 24 -4.46 2.10 19.59
CA CYS A 24 -4.20 0.91 18.79
C CYS A 24 -2.97 1.12 17.90
N THR A 25 -2.89 2.27 17.24
CA THR A 25 -1.79 2.63 16.34
C THR A 25 -0.43 2.62 17.06
N LYS A 26 -0.34 3.20 18.26
CA LYS A 26 0.89 3.21 19.07
C LYS A 26 1.32 1.82 19.52
N THR A 27 0.36 0.94 19.79
CA THR A 27 0.59 -0.43 20.31
C THR A 27 1.16 -1.37 19.26
N LEU A 28 0.80 -1.19 17.99
CA LEU A 28 1.33 -2.01 16.90
C LEU A 28 2.84 -1.78 16.68
N ALA A 29 3.55 -2.84 16.37
CA ALA A 29 4.99 -2.79 16.11
C ALA A 29 5.32 -2.44 14.64
N LYS A 30 4.39 -2.70 13.72
CA LYS A 30 4.57 -2.48 12.28
C LYS A 30 3.22 -2.28 11.59
N PHE A 31 3.22 -1.54 10.48
CA PHE A 31 2.06 -1.40 9.62
C PHE A 31 2.28 -2.09 8.27
N ARG A 32 1.21 -2.65 7.69
CA ARG A 32 1.17 -3.12 6.30
C ARG A 32 0.17 -2.27 5.53
N ILE A 33 0.61 -1.77 4.38
CA ILE A 33 -0.23 -1.09 3.39
C ILE A 33 -0.09 -1.78 2.03
N ASN A 34 -1.16 -1.74 1.25
CA ASN A 34 -1.16 -2.13 -0.16
C ASN A 34 -1.68 -0.95 -0.98
N PRO A 35 -0.85 -0.33 -1.86
CA PRO A 35 -1.23 0.86 -2.60
C PRO A 35 -2.45 0.61 -3.50
N GLY A 36 -2.58 -0.60 -4.08
CA GLY A 36 -3.75 -0.93 -4.91
C GLY A 36 -5.11 -0.89 -4.18
N ASN A 37 -5.10 -0.80 -2.84
CA ASN A 37 -6.31 -0.75 -2.03
C ASN A 37 -6.52 0.58 -1.28
N VAL A 38 -5.76 1.65 -1.54
CA VAL A 38 -5.90 2.91 -0.77
C VAL A 38 -6.72 4.01 -1.46
N GLY A 39 -7.34 3.71 -2.59
CA GLY A 39 -8.17 4.65 -3.33
C GLY A 39 -7.86 4.60 -4.83
N ARG A 40 -8.38 5.57 -5.58
CA ARG A 40 -8.09 5.76 -7.02
C ARG A 40 -7.81 7.23 -7.31
N GLY A 41 -7.02 7.51 -8.34
CA GLY A 41 -6.65 8.86 -8.77
C GLY A 41 -6.04 9.69 -7.64
N LYS A 42 -6.30 11.01 -7.60
CA LYS A 42 -5.71 11.93 -6.62
C LYS A 42 -5.88 11.52 -5.14
N ARG A 43 -6.99 10.85 -4.81
CA ARG A 43 -7.26 10.36 -3.45
C ARG A 43 -6.36 9.19 -3.05
N HIS A 44 -5.85 8.42 -4.00
CA HIS A 44 -4.89 7.35 -3.72
C HIS A 44 -3.64 7.93 -3.04
N ASP A 45 -3.02 8.92 -3.66
CA ASP A 45 -1.77 9.51 -3.17
C ASP A 45 -1.99 10.24 -1.85
N GLU A 46 -3.10 10.99 -1.71
CA GLU A 46 -3.45 11.65 -0.47
C GLU A 46 -3.62 10.66 0.70
N ASN A 47 -4.29 9.52 0.46
CA ASN A 47 -4.50 8.49 1.48
C ASN A 47 -3.22 7.72 1.81
N PHE A 48 -2.41 7.42 0.78
CA PHE A 48 -1.12 6.77 0.96
C PHE A 48 -0.16 7.66 1.76
N ASN A 49 -0.06 8.94 1.40
CA ASN A 49 0.79 9.93 2.08
C ASN A 49 0.37 10.08 3.54
N GLN A 50 -0.92 10.25 3.84
CA GLN A 50 -1.41 10.31 5.22
C GLN A 50 -1.02 9.07 6.03
N PHE A 51 -1.10 7.88 5.44
CA PHE A 51 -0.70 6.65 6.10
C PHE A 51 0.80 6.63 6.43
N ILE A 52 1.65 7.01 5.47
CA ILE A 52 3.10 7.02 5.63
C ILE A 52 3.55 8.12 6.61
N GLU A 53 2.91 9.29 6.60
CA GLU A 53 3.16 10.36 7.55
C GLU A 53 2.91 9.91 8.99
N ILE A 54 1.77 9.26 9.26
CA ILE A 54 1.48 8.71 10.59
C ILE A 54 2.54 7.68 11.00
N ALA A 55 2.97 6.81 10.08
CA ALA A 55 4.00 5.82 10.37
C ALA A 55 5.36 6.46 10.67
N ARG A 56 5.75 7.48 9.89
CA ARG A 56 6.97 8.26 10.08
C ARG A 56 6.96 8.97 11.43
N ASP A 57 5.88 9.67 11.74
CA ASP A 57 5.77 10.48 12.96
C ASP A 57 5.80 9.60 14.22
N LEU A 58 5.35 8.34 14.11
CA LEU A 58 5.42 7.35 15.19
C LEU A 58 6.67 6.46 15.15
N GLY A 59 7.58 6.65 14.19
CA GLY A 59 8.78 5.83 14.02
C GLY A 59 8.48 4.35 13.77
N LYS A 60 7.34 4.02 13.15
CA LYS A 60 6.90 2.64 12.92
C LYS A 60 7.36 2.14 11.55
N PRO A 61 7.94 0.92 11.45
CA PRO A 61 8.25 0.32 10.17
C PRO A 61 6.97 0.05 9.37
N VAL A 62 7.09 0.11 8.04
CA VAL A 62 5.99 -0.14 7.09
C VAL A 62 6.38 -1.25 6.12
N ARG A 63 5.48 -2.20 5.88
CA ARG A 63 5.53 -3.11 4.72
C ARG A 63 4.60 -2.58 3.64
N ILE A 64 5.15 -2.21 2.48
CA ILE A 64 4.38 -2.01 1.25
C ILE A 64 4.27 -3.37 0.58
N GLY A 65 3.09 -3.98 0.64
CA GLY A 65 2.86 -5.34 0.14
C GLY A 65 1.82 -5.35 -0.98
N VAL A 66 2.30 -5.43 -2.22
CA VAL A 66 1.49 -5.54 -3.44
C VAL A 66 1.17 -7.01 -3.72
N ASN A 67 -0.06 -7.29 -4.11
CA ASN A 67 -0.52 -8.63 -4.48
C ASN A 67 -1.18 -8.58 -5.87
N ALA A 68 -1.06 -9.65 -6.66
CA ALA A 68 -1.62 -9.72 -8.01
C ALA A 68 -3.12 -9.41 -8.08
N GLY A 69 -3.91 -9.89 -7.11
CA GLY A 69 -5.36 -9.67 -7.06
C GLY A 69 -5.79 -8.22 -6.77
N SER A 70 -4.85 -7.32 -6.46
CA SER A 70 -5.13 -5.90 -6.23
C SER A 70 -4.12 -5.02 -6.95
N LEU A 71 -3.64 -5.46 -8.11
CA LEU A 71 -2.77 -4.63 -8.93
C LEU A 71 -3.50 -3.36 -9.36
N ASP A 72 -2.78 -2.25 -9.36
CA ASP A 72 -3.30 -1.01 -9.92
C ASP A 72 -3.55 -1.20 -11.42
N GLN A 73 -4.82 -1.07 -11.81
CA GLN A 73 -5.27 -1.30 -13.18
C GLN A 73 -4.74 -0.22 -14.14
N GLU A 74 -4.62 1.03 -13.68
CA GLU A 74 -4.08 2.11 -14.51
C GLU A 74 -2.60 1.85 -14.79
N LEU A 75 -1.85 1.43 -13.77
CA LEU A 75 -0.44 1.07 -13.91
C LEU A 75 -0.25 -0.17 -14.80
N LEU A 76 -1.09 -1.19 -14.65
CA LEU A 76 -1.05 -2.38 -15.49
C LEU A 76 -1.26 -2.03 -16.96
N VAL A 77 -2.30 -1.26 -17.27
CA VAL A 77 -2.58 -0.79 -18.64
C VAL A 77 -1.41 -0.01 -19.19
N GLN A 78 -0.85 0.93 -18.41
CA GLN A 78 0.33 1.68 -18.82
C GLN A 78 1.51 0.75 -19.14
N LYS A 79 1.76 -0.28 -18.32
CA LYS A 79 2.84 -1.25 -18.55
C LYS A 79 2.62 -2.10 -19.79
N MET A 80 1.38 -2.52 -20.04
CA MET A 80 1.02 -3.23 -21.27
C MET A 80 1.20 -2.33 -22.51
N ASP A 81 0.79 -1.07 -22.45
CA ASP A 81 0.99 -0.09 -23.52
C ASP A 81 2.47 0.18 -23.79
N GLU A 82 3.29 0.29 -22.75
CA GLU A 82 4.74 0.40 -22.85
C GLU A 82 5.36 -0.85 -23.50
N ASN A 83 4.90 -2.05 -23.11
CA ASN A 83 5.36 -3.32 -23.68
C ASN A 83 5.00 -3.45 -25.16
N ALA A 84 3.79 -3.06 -25.56
CA ALA A 84 3.31 -3.11 -26.95
C ALA A 84 4.15 -2.23 -27.91
N ARG A 85 4.86 -1.23 -27.39
CA ARG A 85 5.75 -0.35 -28.18
C ARG A 85 7.18 -0.87 -28.30
N ARG A 86 7.55 -1.97 -27.63
CA ARG A 86 8.89 -2.55 -27.71
C ARG A 86 9.12 -3.21 -29.06
N ALA A 87 10.37 -3.23 -29.51
CA ALA A 87 10.75 -3.94 -30.74
C ALA A 87 10.45 -5.44 -30.66
N ASN A 88 10.64 -6.04 -29.47
CA ASN A 88 10.19 -7.38 -29.11
C ASN A 88 9.35 -7.28 -27.82
N PRO A 89 8.01 -7.27 -27.92
CA PRO A 89 7.13 -7.31 -26.76
C PRO A 89 7.33 -8.59 -25.93
N LEU A 90 7.22 -8.46 -24.61
CA LEU A 90 7.22 -9.58 -23.68
C LEU A 90 5.85 -10.28 -23.65
N ASP A 91 5.84 -11.55 -23.23
CA ASP A 91 4.60 -12.28 -22.95
C ASP A 91 3.86 -11.66 -21.76
N GLY A 92 2.53 -11.83 -21.70
CA GLY A 92 1.66 -11.15 -20.73
C GLY A 92 2.04 -11.39 -19.26
N ASP A 93 2.60 -12.56 -18.94
CA ASP A 93 3.05 -12.92 -17.60
C ASP A 93 4.41 -12.29 -17.23
N GLU A 94 5.10 -11.71 -18.20
CA GLU A 94 6.43 -11.10 -18.08
C GLU A 94 6.39 -9.56 -18.18
N VAL A 95 5.20 -8.97 -18.39
CA VAL A 95 4.97 -7.51 -18.41
C VAL A 95 5.04 -6.92 -17.00
#